data_AF-A0A843AHF2-F1
#
_entry.id   AF-A0A843AHF2-F1
#
_cell.length_a   1.000
_cell.length_b   1.000
_cell.length_c   1.000
_cell.angle_alpha   90.00
_cell.angle_beta   90.00
_cell.angle_gamma   90.00
#
_symmetry.space_group_name_H-M   'P 1'
#
loop_
_entity.id
_entity.type
_entity.pdbx_description
1 polymer ?
#
loop_
_entity_poly.entity_id
_entity_poly.type
_entity_poly.pdbx_seq_one_letter_code
_entity_poly.pdbx_strand_id
1 'polypeptide(L)' 'MPVSKKKRNKIFKRDGYQCLKCGTRKDLTIDHITPRSKGGSNELKNLQTLCRNCNIKKGIEEENYKNYVRPLKKN' A
#
# COMPACT_ATOMS: atom_id res chain seq x y z
N MET A 1 12.59 9.43 -0.25
CA MET A 1 13.38 8.39 0.44
C MET A 1 12.89 7.02 0.01
N PRO A 2 13.76 6.16 -0.52
CA PRO A 2 13.38 4.80 -0.89
C PRO A 2 13.03 3.97 0.36
N VAL A 3 11.93 3.23 0.31
CA VAL A 3 11.61 2.21 1.34
C VAL A 3 12.67 1.11 1.24
N SER A 4 13.41 0.86 2.33
CA SER A 4 14.49 -0.14 2.34
C SER A 4 13.99 -1.54 1.95
N LYS A 5 14.85 -2.35 1.32
CA LYS A 5 14.51 -3.70 0.83
C LYS A 5 13.91 -4.60 1.94
N LYS A 6 14.49 -4.57 3.14
CA LYS A 6 13.99 -5.29 4.33
C LYS A 6 12.56 -4.86 4.70
N LYS A 7 12.28 -3.56 4.61
CA LYS A 7 10.96 -2.99 4.93
C LYS A 7 9.92 -3.36 3.88
N ARG A 8 10.28 -3.35 2.58
CA ARG A 8 9.40 -3.83 1.49
C ARG A 8 8.98 -5.28 1.71
N ASN A 9 9.94 -6.16 2.01
CA ASN A 9 9.65 -7.58 2.26
C ASN A 9 8.72 -7.77 3.48
N LYS A 10 8.91 -6.99 4.55
CA LYS A 10 8.02 -7.03 5.73
C LYS A 10 6.59 -6.65 5.37
N ILE A 11 6.41 -5.62 4.54
CA ILE A 11 5.09 -5.17 4.10
C ILE A 11 4.43 -6.22 3.20
N PHE A 12 5.14 -6.73 2.19
CA PHE A 12 4.61 -7.79 1.33
C PHE A 12 4.23 -9.05 2.11
N LYS A 13 5.07 -9.47 3.07
CA LYS A 13 4.77 -10.63 3.93
C LYS A 13 3.52 -10.38 4.78
N ARG A 14 3.40 -9.20 5.41
CA ARG A 14 2.22 -8.81 6.20
C ARG A 14 0.94 -8.86 5.36
N ASP A 15 1.04 -8.40 4.11
CA ASP A 15 -0.10 -8.29 3.20
C ASP A 15 -0.36 -9.58 2.40
N GLY A 16 0.34 -10.67 2.72
CA GLY A 16 0.15 -11.98 2.08
C GLY A 16 0.60 -12.04 0.62
N TYR A 17 1.57 -11.19 0.24
CA TYR A 17 2.06 -11.02 -1.14
C TYR A 17 0.91 -10.79 -2.13
N GLN A 18 -0.07 -9.98 -1.72
CA GLN A 18 -1.28 -9.69 -2.50
C GLN A 18 -1.59 -8.20 -2.46
N CYS A 19 -2.14 -7.70 -3.56
CA CYS A 19 -2.74 -6.39 -3.58
C CYS A 19 -3.91 -6.36 -2.60
N LEU A 20 -3.87 -5.43 -1.64
CA LEU A 20 -4.92 -5.30 -0.63
C LEU A 20 -6.27 -4.83 -1.18
N LYS A 21 -6.30 -4.30 -2.42
CA LYS A 21 -7.52 -3.83 -3.08
C LYS A 21 -8.19 -4.90 -3.94
N CYS A 22 -7.46 -5.54 -4.85
CA CYS A 22 -8.02 -6.49 -5.82
C CYS A 22 -7.57 -7.95 -5.64
N GLY A 23 -6.65 -8.23 -4.71
CA GLY A 23 -6.19 -9.59 -4.42
C GLY A 23 -5.16 -10.19 -5.39
N THR A 24 -4.81 -9.50 -6.48
CA THR A 24 -3.77 -10.01 -7.40
C THR A 24 -2.41 -10.16 -6.71
N ARG A 25 -1.62 -11.14 -7.17
CA ARG A 25 -0.24 -11.38 -6.72
C ARG A 25 0.81 -10.84 -7.69
N LYS A 26 0.39 -10.22 -8.80
CA LYS A 26 1.27 -9.71 -9.86
C LYS A 26 1.53 -8.21 -9.68
N ASP A 27 2.70 -7.76 -10.15
CA ASP A 27 3.12 -6.36 -10.23
C ASP A 27 2.91 -5.55 -8.94
N LEU A 28 3.33 -6.14 -7.81
CA LEU A 28 3.14 -5.56 -6.49
C LEU A 28 4.10 -4.40 -6.24
N THR A 29 3.54 -3.33 -5.70
CA THR A 29 4.21 -2.10 -5.32
C THR A 29 3.89 -1.75 -3.88
N ILE A 30 4.76 -0.95 -3.26
CA ILE A 30 4.49 -0.34 -1.97
C ILE A 30 3.89 1.04 -2.22
N ASP A 31 2.73 1.28 -1.65
CA ASP A 31 2.00 2.54 -1.72
C ASP A 31 1.81 3.13 -0.31
N HIS A 32 1.70 4.45 -0.22
CA HIS A 32 1.37 5.16 0.99
C HIS A 32 -0.14 5.28 1.13
N ILE A 33 -0.72 4.76 2.22
CA ILE A 33 -2.15 4.87 2.53
C ILE A 33 -2.56 6.35 2.46
N THR A 34 -2.04 7.18 3.37
CA THR A 34 -2.11 8.64 3.25
C THR A 34 -1.01 9.09 2.31
N PRO A 35 -1.33 9.77 1.19
CA PRO A 35 -0.35 10.29 0.26
C PRO A 35 0.67 11.21 0.95
N ARG A 36 1.91 11.24 0.45
CA ARG A 36 2.95 12.15 0.97
C ARG A 36 2.57 13.62 0.82
N SER A 37 1.86 13.98 -0.26
CA SER A 37 1.30 15.32 -0.49
C SER A 37 0.36 15.77 0.63
N LYS A 38 -0.25 14.82 1.34
CA LYS A 38 -1.18 15.04 2.47
C LYS A 38 -0.55 14.73 3.84
N GLY A 39 0.78 14.73 3.94
CA GLY A 39 1.49 14.50 5.21
C GLY A 39 1.70 13.02 5.58
N GLY A 40 1.52 12.09 4.65
CA GLY A 40 1.70 10.67 4.90
C GLY A 40 3.13 10.27 5.32
N SER A 41 3.24 9.52 6.42
CA SER A 41 4.53 9.05 6.94
C SER A 41 5.05 7.81 6.21
N ASN A 42 6.36 7.54 6.34
CA ASN A 42 6.96 6.29 5.86
C ASN A 42 6.83 5.14 6.88
N GLU A 43 6.01 5.28 7.92
CA GLU A 43 5.83 4.22 8.92
C GLU A 43 5.14 3.00 8.33
N LEU A 44 5.44 1.81 8.87
CA LEU A 44 4.82 0.56 8.39
C LEU A 44 3.28 0.63 8.39
N LYS A 45 2.68 1.36 9.33
CA LYS A 45 1.22 1.53 9.44
C LYS A 45 0.61 2.35 8.28
N ASN A 46 1.41 3.21 7.64
CA ASN A 46 0.98 4.03 6.50
C ASN A 46 1.43 3.44 5.15
N LEU A 47 2.07 2.27 5.14
CA LEU A 47 2.49 1.60 3.92
C LEU A 47 1.63 0.36 3.67
N GLN A 48 1.28 0.13 2.40
CA GLN A 48 0.45 -0.98 1.96
C GLN A 48 0.94 -1.58 0.65
N THR A 49 0.54 -2.83 0.41
CA THR A 49 0.77 -3.52 -0.86
C THR A 49 -0.39 -3.28 -1.82
N LEU A 50 -0.10 -2.66 -2.96
CA LEU A 50 -1.03 -2.53 -4.09
C LEU A 50 -0.37 -3.05 -5.38
N CYS A 51 -1.14 -3.61 -6.30
CA CYS A 51 -0.62 -3.81 -7.64
C CYS A 51 -0.47 -2.47 -8.37
N ARG A 52 0.36 -2.42 -9.41
CA ARG A 52 0.60 -1.21 -10.20
C ARG A 52 -0.70 -0.52 -10.66
N ASN A 53 -1.67 -1.30 -11.15
CA ASN A 53 -2.95 -0.75 -11.64
C ASN A 53 -3.77 -0.10 -10.52
N CYS A 54 -3.91 -0.77 -9.37
CA CYS A 54 -4.62 -0.20 -8.22
C CYS A 54 -3.89 1.01 -7.64
N ASN A 55 -2.56 1.01 -7.65
CA ASN A 55 -1.75 2.14 -7.18
C ASN A 55 -1.97 3.37 -8.07
N ILE A 56 -1.93 3.21 -9.40
CA ILE A 56 -2.22 4.27 -10.36
C ILE A 56 -3.64 4.81 -10.15
N LYS A 57 -4.64 3.93 -10.05
CA LYS A 57 -6.03 4.32 -9.85
C LYS A 57 -6.23 5.13 -8.55
N LYS A 58 -5.60 4.71 -7.45
CA LYS A 58 -5.60 5.47 -6.19
C LYS A 58 -4.97 6.86 -6.32
N GLY A 59 -3.90 7.00 -7.11
CA GLY A 59 -3.26 8.28 -7.38
C GLY A 59 -4.14 9.25 -8.17
N ILE A 60 -5.06 8.74 -8.99
CA ILE A 60 -6.06 9.55 -9.70
C ILE A 60 -7.21 9.94 -8.76
N GLU A 61 -7.63 9.02 -7.89
CA GLU A 61 -8.72 9.19 -6.93
C GLU A 61 -8.25 9.74 -5.58
N GLU A 62 -7.35 10.74 -5.57
CA GLU A 62 -6.61 11.23 -4.39
C GLU A 62 -7.46 11.60 -3.17
N GLU A 63 -8.76 11.82 -3.32
CA GLU A 63 -9.71 12.12 -2.23
C GLU A 63 -10.21 10.85 -1.51
N ASN A 64 -10.24 9.71 -2.21
CA ASN A 64 -10.79 8.44 -1.74
C ASN A 64 -9.72 7.43 -1.28
N TYR A 65 -8.48 7.87 -1.04
CA TYR A 65 -7.36 7.00 -0.61
C TYR A 65 -7.66 6.16 0.64
N LYS A 66 -8.56 6.64 1.52
CA LYS A 66 -9.01 5.93 2.72
C LYS A 66 -9.76 4.63 2.40
N ASN A 67 -10.38 4.53 1.21
CA ASN A 67 -11.11 3.34 0.74
C ASN A 67 -10.19 2.23 0.18
N TYR A 68 -8.88 2.47 0.19
CA TYR A 68 -7.86 1.50 -0.24
C TYR A 68 -7.21 0.77 0.94
N VAL A 69 -7.55 1.13 2.18
CA VAL A 69 -7.05 0.47 3.39
C VAL A 69 -7.90 -0.77 3.66
N ARG A 70 -7.37 -1.95 3.37
CA ARG A 70 -7.98 -3.18 3.92
C ARG A 70 -7.79 -3.13 5.45
N PRO A 71 -8.82 -3.41 6.27
CA PRO A 71 -8.60 -3.57 7.70
C PRO A 71 -7.49 -4.60 7.87
N LEU A 72 -6.39 -4.20 8.53
CA LEU A 72 -5.34 -5.12 8.96
C LEU A 72 -6.08 -6.27 9.61
N LYS A 73 -6.00 -7.48 9.03
CA LYS A 73 -6.64 -8.66 9.61
C LYS A 73 -6.24 -8.68 11.08
N LYS A 74 -7.21 -8.42 11.97
CA LYS A 74 -7.06 -8.68 13.39
C LYS A 74 -6.90 -10.20 13.45
N ASN A 75 -5.65 -10.64 13.59
CA ASN A 75 -5.42 -11.91 14.25
C ASN A 75 -5.80 -11.73 15.72
#